data_AF-A0A415F263-F1
#
_entry.id   AF-A0A415F263-F1
#
_cell.length_a   1.000
_cell.length_b   1.000
_cell.length_c   1.000
_cell.angle_alpha   90.00
_cell.angle_beta   90.00
_cell.angle_gamma   90.00
#
_symmetry.space_group_name_H-M   'P 1'
#
loop_
_entity.id
_entity.type
_entity.pdbx_description
1 polymer ?
#
loop_
_entity_poly.entity_id
_entity_poly.type
_entity_poly.pdbx_seq_one_letter_code
_entity_poly.pdbx_strand_id
1 'polypeptide(L)'
;MGDANAISGGVHIDSHNVSTTNITNIERDKTNEELEQEKIVKYKQLCQQVYADGRIDPHEAKQMEDMRLTLGLDEETAFNIQEQVRKNRLQQSSNNLNPIVKVTINQVISLAKSDKTDMLRLSISRLESLANKYNVEEVQFYYYLILSALEPQKCIADYTNRTTDNYWQAFWTYIAYLNTDQIGEAEEIFANMEIFDNQPYGNITLLAATSSLYQYWSNVDMVDYLEQAKMFLEQGSIDHSEILDRFTQVLMLIIENDDDDSIQEFQKEFSFYFNHIFNVVMEKKKIANIRKMIPPIPKIAPLPH
;
A
#
# COMPACT_ATOMS: atom_id res chain seq x y z
N MET A 1 16.76 6.52 79.46
CA MET A 1 17.22 5.50 80.42
C MET A 1 16.63 4.19 79.91
N GLY A 2 17.36 3.34 79.18
CA GLY A 2 18.62 2.68 79.58
C GLY A 2 18.31 1.72 80.72
N ASP A 3 18.62 0.42 80.73
CA ASP A 3 19.33 -0.50 79.83
C ASP A 3 19.06 -1.92 80.39
N ALA A 4 19.17 -2.95 79.54
CA ALA A 4 19.73 -4.27 79.91
C ALA A 4 19.84 -5.11 78.62
N ASN A 5 21.04 -5.25 78.02
CA ASN A 5 22.07 -6.30 78.26
C ASN A 5 21.54 -7.74 78.09
N ALA A 6 22.20 -8.70 77.44
CA ALA A 6 23.51 -8.76 76.78
C ALA A 6 23.63 -10.09 75.99
N ILE A 7 24.23 -10.03 74.80
CA ILE A 7 25.44 -10.78 74.36
C ILE A 7 25.53 -12.28 74.71
N SER A 8 25.71 -13.15 73.69
CA SER A 8 26.90 -14.03 73.58
C SER A 8 26.85 -14.98 72.38
N GLY A 9 27.99 -15.09 71.68
CA GLY A 9 28.40 -16.21 70.82
C GLY A 9 28.59 -15.82 69.35
N GLY A 10 29.78 -15.71 68.79
CA GLY A 10 31.12 -15.94 69.31
C GLY A 10 32.17 -15.80 68.19
N VAL A 11 33.23 -15.04 68.48
CA VAL A 11 34.66 -15.20 68.13
C VAL A 11 35.06 -15.46 66.66
N HIS A 12 35.45 -14.37 65.99
CA HIS A 12 36.77 -14.03 65.41
C HIS A 12 37.70 -15.19 64.95
N ILE A 13 38.31 -15.14 63.75
CA ILE A 13 39.65 -14.60 63.40
C ILE A 13 39.78 -14.87 61.87
N ASP A 14 40.11 -13.93 60.96
CA ASP A 14 41.49 -13.50 60.71
C ASP A 14 41.60 -12.29 59.75
N SER A 15 42.68 -11.54 59.97
CA SER A 15 43.21 -10.41 59.19
C SER A 15 43.53 -10.79 57.73
N HIS A 16 43.42 -9.88 56.75
CA HIS A 16 44.44 -9.66 55.69
C HIS A 16 44.15 -8.43 54.80
N ASN A 17 45.10 -7.49 54.86
CA ASN A 17 45.63 -6.59 53.83
C ASN A 17 44.67 -5.70 52.99
N VAL A 18 44.60 -4.41 53.33
CA VAL A 18 44.08 -3.36 52.45
C VAL A 18 45.10 -3.15 51.32
N SER A 19 44.88 -3.77 50.17
CA SER A 19 45.51 -3.34 48.91
C SER A 19 44.59 -2.31 48.25
N THR A 20 44.96 -1.04 48.36
CA THR A 20 44.40 0.02 47.51
C THR A 20 44.87 -0.20 46.08
N THR A 21 44.05 -0.89 45.28
CA THR A 21 44.21 -0.97 43.84
C THR A 21 43.89 0.41 43.25
N ASN A 22 44.91 1.21 42.94
CA ASN A 22 44.77 2.31 41.99
C ASN A 22 44.46 1.68 40.63
N ILE A 23 43.17 1.59 40.28
CA ILE A 23 42.74 1.20 38.95
C ILE A 23 43.01 2.38 38.02
N THR A 24 44.17 2.37 37.35
CA THR A 24 44.40 3.19 36.17
C THR A 24 43.48 2.69 35.07
N ASN A 25 42.39 3.41 34.80
CA ASN A 25 41.58 3.22 33.60
C ASN A 25 42.44 3.63 32.41
N ILE A 26 43.04 2.66 31.72
CA ILE A 26 43.66 2.87 30.43
C ILE A 26 42.50 2.86 29.42
N GLU A 27 42.10 4.03 28.95
CA GLU A 27 41.18 4.13 27.80
C GLU A 27 41.84 3.40 26.63
N ARG A 28 41.23 2.31 26.18
CA ARG A 28 41.67 1.57 25.01
C ARG A 28 41.41 2.44 23.79
N ASP A 29 42.43 2.71 22.98
CA ASP A 29 42.25 3.33 21.68
C ASP A 29 41.28 2.49 20.84
N LYS A 30 40.29 3.15 20.24
CA LYS A 30 39.28 2.49 19.41
C LYS A 30 39.96 1.78 18.26
N THR A 31 39.52 0.56 17.99
CA THR A 31 39.97 -0.19 16.82
C THR A 31 39.44 0.45 15.54
N ASN A 32 40.12 0.22 14.41
CA ASN A 32 39.70 0.74 13.12
C ASN A 32 38.28 0.27 12.73
N GLU A 33 37.89 -0.94 13.15
CA GLU A 33 36.54 -1.48 12.94
C GLU A 33 35.48 -0.70 13.74
N GLU A 34 35.78 -0.31 14.98
CA GLU A 34 34.87 0.51 15.81
C GLU A 34 34.72 1.93 15.23
N LEU A 35 35.81 2.50 14.70
CA LEU A 35 35.80 3.80 14.03
C LEU A 35 34.95 3.78 12.76
N GLU A 36 35.03 2.72 11.95
CA GLU A 36 34.18 2.55 10.76
C GLU A 36 32.71 2.33 11.12
N GLN A 37 32.42 1.52 12.14
CA GLN A 37 31.05 1.37 12.61
C GLN A 37 30.47 2.69 13.15
N GLU A 38 31.26 3.52 13.84
CA GLU A 38 30.81 4.83 14.30
C GLU A 38 30.43 5.78 13.16
N LYS A 39 31.18 5.75 12.04
CA LYS A 39 30.84 6.52 10.84
C LYS A 39 29.51 6.06 10.25
N ILE A 40 29.33 4.75 10.09
CA ILE A 40 28.08 4.15 9.58
C ILE A 40 26.89 4.54 10.48
N VAL A 41 27.06 4.44 11.80
CA VAL A 41 25.99 4.77 12.77
C VAL A 41 25.62 6.26 12.69
N LYS A 42 26.60 7.17 12.65
CA LYS A 42 26.35 8.61 12.54
C LYS A 42 25.62 8.97 11.26
N TYR A 43 26.06 8.40 10.13
CA TYR A 43 25.42 8.64 8.84
C TYR A 43 23.98 8.13 8.81
N LYS A 44 23.76 6.92 9.34
CA LYS A 44 22.44 6.31 9.48
C LYS A 44 21.48 7.15 10.33
N GLN A 45 21.97 7.74 11.43
CA GLN A 45 21.17 8.63 12.28
C GLN A 45 20.71 9.89 11.55
N LEU A 46 21.59 10.52 10.77
CA LEU A 46 21.21 11.68 9.95
C LEU A 46 20.17 11.28 8.90
N CYS A 47 20.39 10.17 8.20
CA CYS A 47 19.41 9.65 7.23
C CYS A 47 18.05 9.46 7.90
N GLN A 48 17.98 8.86 9.09
CA GLN A 48 16.72 8.67 9.83
C GLN A 48 16.01 10.00 10.18
N GLN A 49 16.76 11.06 10.44
CA GLN A 49 16.21 12.39 10.73
C GLN A 49 15.66 13.06 9.46
N VAL A 50 16.43 13.02 8.37
CA VAL A 50 16.02 13.57 7.07
C VAL A 50 14.81 12.82 6.51
N TYR A 51 14.79 11.49 6.61
CA TYR A 51 13.65 10.70 6.15
C TYR A 51 12.43 10.73 7.09
N ALA A 52 12.42 11.52 8.18
CA ALA A 52 11.37 11.47 9.20
C ALA A 52 9.99 11.89 8.65
N ASP A 53 9.91 12.99 7.90
CA ASP A 53 8.67 13.50 7.33
C ASP A 53 8.31 12.87 5.97
N GLY A 54 9.24 12.12 5.38
CA GLY A 54 9.05 11.35 4.15
C GLY A 54 9.23 12.14 2.87
N ARG A 55 9.78 13.35 2.95
CA ARG A 55 10.27 14.12 1.81
C ARG A 55 11.73 14.45 2.07
N ILE A 56 12.51 14.65 1.00
CA ILE A 56 13.86 15.19 1.13
C ILE A 56 13.88 16.47 0.33
N ASP A 57 14.09 17.58 1.01
CA ASP A 57 14.31 18.85 0.33
C ASP A 57 15.78 18.98 -0.16
N PRO A 58 16.07 19.92 -1.09
CA PRO A 58 17.42 20.10 -1.61
C PRO A 58 18.48 20.47 -0.56
N HIS A 59 18.06 21.06 0.57
CA HIS A 59 18.94 21.40 1.68
C HIS A 59 19.30 20.14 2.49
N GLU A 60 18.32 19.28 2.75
CA GLU A 60 18.50 18.00 3.44
C GLU A 60 19.33 17.00 2.62
N ALA A 61 19.11 16.94 1.30
CA ALA A 61 19.94 16.16 0.38
C ALA A 61 21.40 16.62 0.43
N LYS A 62 21.63 17.94 0.47
CA LYS A 62 22.97 18.51 0.62
C LYS A 62 23.58 18.20 1.98
N GLN A 63 22.81 18.26 3.07
CA GLN A 63 23.31 17.88 4.40
C GLN A 63 23.74 16.41 4.46
N MET A 64 23.01 15.50 3.82
CA MET A 64 23.40 14.09 3.73
C MET A 64 24.69 13.93 2.92
N GLU A 65 24.85 14.66 1.82
CA GLU A 65 26.08 14.58 1.02
C GLU A 65 27.29 15.17 1.76
N ASP A 66 27.13 16.32 2.43
CA ASP A 66 28.17 16.93 3.24
C ASP A 66 28.61 16.01 4.40
N MET A 67 27.66 15.30 5.02
CA MET A 67 27.95 14.32 6.08
C MET A 67 28.67 13.08 5.53
N ARG A 68 28.29 12.59 4.34
CA ARG A 68 28.97 11.47 3.68
C ARG A 68 30.44 11.78 3.45
N LEU A 69 30.73 12.94 2.88
CA LEU A 69 32.07 13.42 2.61
C LEU A 69 32.88 13.62 3.91
N THR A 70 32.25 14.20 4.94
CA THR A 70 32.89 14.43 6.25
C THR A 70 33.28 13.12 6.94
N LEU A 71 32.46 12.08 6.81
CA LEU A 71 32.72 10.77 7.39
C LEU A 71 33.65 9.91 6.51
N GLY A 72 33.93 10.33 5.28
CA GLY A 72 34.75 9.60 4.32
C GLY A 72 34.09 8.30 3.84
N LEU A 73 32.75 8.27 3.79
CA LEU A 73 31.99 7.12 3.29
C LEU A 73 31.97 7.13 1.75
N ASP A 74 32.22 5.98 1.15
CA ASP A 74 32.03 5.81 -0.29
C ASP A 74 30.54 5.86 -0.68
N GLU A 75 30.28 6.12 -1.96
CA GLU A 75 28.93 6.30 -2.47
C GLU A 75 28.07 5.04 -2.36
N GLU A 76 28.66 3.86 -2.55
CA GLU A 76 27.94 2.58 -2.50
C GLU A 76 27.50 2.26 -1.06
N THR A 77 28.40 2.42 -0.09
CA THR A 77 28.08 2.27 1.34
C THR A 77 27.00 3.27 1.78
N ALA A 78 27.12 4.53 1.38
CA ALA A 78 26.14 5.57 1.69
C ALA A 78 24.76 5.26 1.09
N PHE A 79 24.72 4.86 -0.18
CA PHE A 79 23.50 4.45 -0.88
C PHE A 79 22.83 3.25 -0.19
N ASN A 80 23.61 2.22 0.16
CA ASN A 80 23.11 1.05 0.88
C ASN A 80 22.52 1.41 2.25
N ILE A 81 23.13 2.35 2.99
CA ILE A 81 22.59 2.84 4.25
C ILE A 81 21.28 3.61 4.03
N GLN A 82 21.21 4.48 3.03
CA GLN A 82 20.00 5.23 2.69
C GLN A 82 18.84 4.29 2.32
N GLU A 83 19.09 3.31 1.43
CA GLU A 83 18.10 2.30 1.08
C GLU A 83 17.68 1.46 2.28
N GLN A 84 18.61 1.10 3.16
CA GLN A 84 18.28 0.39 4.39
C GLN A 84 17.39 1.24 5.31
N VAL A 85 17.67 2.54 5.46
CA VAL A 85 16.84 3.45 6.27
C VAL A 85 15.47 3.63 5.65
N ARG A 86 15.38 3.78 4.33
CA ARG A 86 14.11 3.89 3.60
C ARG A 86 13.26 2.63 3.75
N LYS A 87 13.85 1.44 3.54
CA LYS A 87 13.18 0.14 3.75
C LYS A 87 12.75 -0.06 5.21
N ASN A 88 13.62 0.26 6.16
CA ASN A 88 13.28 0.18 7.58
C ASN A 88 12.14 1.14 7.95
N ARG A 89 12.07 2.33 7.34
CA ARG A 89 10.94 3.26 7.56
C ARG A 89 9.63 2.65 7.07
N LEU A 90 9.61 2.10 5.86
CA LEU A 90 8.44 1.41 5.29
C LEU A 90 8.01 0.22 6.17
N GLN A 91 8.97 -0.53 6.70
CA GLN A 91 8.73 -1.64 7.63
C GLN A 91 8.37 -1.20 9.06
N GLN A 92 8.81 -0.02 9.51
CA GLN A 92 8.45 0.56 10.81
C GLN A 92 7.06 1.20 10.78
N SER A 93 6.61 1.75 9.64
CA SER A 93 5.22 2.19 9.46
C SER A 93 4.21 1.04 9.53
N SER A 94 4.57 -0.16 9.08
CA SER A 94 3.71 -1.35 9.24
C SER A 94 3.79 -1.96 10.65
N ASN A 95 4.96 -1.91 11.31
CA ASN A 95 5.14 -2.45 12.65
C ASN A 95 4.60 -1.55 13.79
N ASN A 96 4.56 -0.22 13.64
CA ASN A 96 4.08 0.74 14.65
C ASN A 96 2.64 1.24 14.45
N LEU A 97 1.82 0.56 13.65
CA LEU A 97 0.38 0.82 13.63
C LEU A 97 -0.19 0.58 15.04
N ASN A 98 -0.78 1.63 15.62
CA ASN A 98 -1.51 1.54 16.89
C ASN A 98 -2.43 0.31 16.84
N PRO A 99 -2.44 -0.57 17.87
CA PRO A 99 -3.26 -1.79 17.89
C PRO A 99 -4.71 -1.56 17.50
N ILE A 100 -5.28 -0.40 17.83
CA ILE A 100 -6.64 -0.01 17.45
C ILE A 100 -6.78 0.14 15.93
N VAL A 101 -5.77 0.69 15.24
CA VAL A 101 -5.76 0.82 13.78
C VAL A 101 -5.70 -0.55 13.12
N LYS A 102 -4.80 -1.43 13.59
CA LYS A 102 -4.70 -2.82 13.09
C LYS A 102 -6.02 -3.58 13.25
N VAL A 103 -6.67 -3.47 14.42
CA VAL A 103 -7.98 -4.10 14.67
C VAL A 103 -9.05 -3.54 13.74
N THR A 104 -9.05 -2.22 13.50
CA THR A 104 -10.03 -1.58 12.59
C THR A 104 -9.86 -2.07 11.16
N ILE A 105 -8.63 -2.10 10.66
CA ILE A 105 -8.35 -2.56 9.29
C ILE A 105 -8.68 -4.05 9.13
N ASN A 106 -8.27 -4.91 10.07
CA ASN A 106 -8.61 -6.33 10.03
C ASN A 106 -10.13 -6.57 10.05
N GLN A 107 -10.88 -5.76 10.82
CA GLN A 107 -12.34 -5.80 10.80
C GLN A 107 -12.89 -5.42 9.42
N VAL A 108 -12.40 -4.35 8.82
CA VAL A 108 -12.83 -3.89 7.48
C VAL A 108 -12.52 -4.94 6.41
N ILE A 109 -11.33 -5.54 6.44
CA ILE A 109 -10.95 -6.65 5.57
C ILE A 109 -11.93 -7.82 5.72
N SER A 110 -12.25 -8.21 6.95
CA SER A 110 -13.20 -9.30 7.22
C SER A 110 -14.62 -8.98 6.73
N LEU A 111 -15.06 -7.73 6.87
CA LEU A 111 -16.36 -7.28 6.39
C LEU A 111 -16.41 -7.26 4.85
N ALA A 112 -15.36 -6.79 4.18
CA ALA A 112 -15.23 -6.83 2.73
C ALA A 112 -15.22 -8.26 2.20
N LYS A 113 -14.45 -9.17 2.81
CA LYS A 113 -14.48 -10.61 2.45
C LYS A 113 -15.86 -11.26 2.60
N SER A 114 -16.70 -10.73 3.49
CA SER A 114 -18.04 -11.25 3.75
C SER A 114 -19.14 -10.43 3.07
N ASP A 115 -18.76 -9.48 2.22
CA ASP A 115 -19.65 -8.53 1.53
C ASP A 115 -20.70 -7.84 2.43
N LYS A 116 -20.32 -7.52 3.67
CA LYS A 116 -21.20 -6.88 4.66
C LYS A 116 -21.22 -5.37 4.46
N THR A 117 -21.76 -4.91 3.34
CA THR A 117 -21.75 -3.51 2.89
C THR A 117 -22.39 -2.54 3.88
N ASP A 118 -23.49 -2.90 4.54
CA ASP A 118 -24.11 -2.07 5.59
C ASP A 118 -23.12 -1.74 6.72
N MET A 119 -22.37 -2.74 7.18
CA MET A 119 -21.37 -2.59 8.24
C MET A 119 -20.13 -1.83 7.75
N LEU A 120 -19.78 -1.99 6.47
CA LEU A 120 -18.70 -1.23 5.84
C LEU A 120 -19.06 0.25 5.74
N ARG A 121 -20.29 0.60 5.34
CA ARG A 121 -20.78 1.99 5.30
C ARG A 121 -20.68 2.65 6.67
N LEU A 122 -21.09 1.95 7.73
CA LEU A 122 -20.95 2.44 9.11
C LEU A 122 -19.49 2.65 9.53
N SER A 123 -18.54 1.98 8.88
CA SER A 123 -17.11 2.07 9.16
C SER A 123 -16.41 3.21 8.40
N ILE A 124 -17.04 3.82 7.39
CA ILE A 124 -16.44 4.85 6.52
C ILE A 124 -15.93 6.04 7.34
N SER A 125 -16.74 6.65 8.20
CA SER A 125 -16.33 7.83 8.97
C SER A 125 -15.16 7.54 9.92
N ARG A 126 -15.09 6.30 10.44
CA ARG A 126 -13.97 5.85 11.27
C ARG A 126 -12.72 5.68 10.41
N LEU A 127 -12.82 5.05 9.25
CA LEU A 127 -11.70 4.90 8.30
C LEU A 127 -11.19 6.25 7.80
N GLU A 128 -12.09 7.17 7.47
CA GLU A 128 -11.77 8.54 7.07
C GLU A 128 -10.96 9.26 8.16
N SER A 129 -11.41 9.17 9.42
CA SER A 129 -10.67 9.72 10.56
C SER A 129 -9.28 9.10 10.72
N LEU A 130 -9.12 7.81 10.40
CA LEU A 130 -7.83 7.14 10.44
C LEU A 130 -6.94 7.56 9.26
N ALA A 131 -7.48 7.64 8.05
CA ALA A 131 -6.75 8.06 6.86
C ALA A 131 -6.27 9.52 6.97
N ASN A 132 -7.09 10.40 7.53
CA ASN A 132 -6.70 11.79 7.76
C ASN A 132 -5.63 11.93 8.86
N LYS A 133 -5.59 11.02 9.83
CA LYS A 133 -4.66 11.07 10.96
C LYS A 133 -3.35 10.34 10.69
N TYR A 134 -3.39 9.26 9.92
CA TYR A 134 -2.27 8.35 9.70
C TYR A 134 -1.94 8.25 8.22
N ASN A 135 -0.73 8.64 7.86
CA ASN A 135 -0.19 8.40 6.52
C ASN A 135 0.36 6.96 6.41
N VAL A 136 -0.54 5.97 6.48
CA VAL A 136 -0.21 4.55 6.42
C VAL A 136 -0.87 3.94 5.19
N GLU A 137 -0.05 3.33 4.34
CA GLU A 137 -0.46 2.76 3.05
C GLU A 137 -1.73 1.91 3.15
N GLU A 138 -1.75 0.93 4.07
CA GLU A 138 -2.88 0.02 4.26
C GLU A 138 -4.18 0.75 4.66
N VAL A 139 -4.06 1.80 5.48
CA VAL A 139 -5.22 2.61 5.90
C VAL A 139 -5.76 3.42 4.73
N GLN A 140 -4.88 4.06 3.96
CA GLN A 140 -5.25 4.82 2.77
C GLN A 140 -5.92 3.89 1.74
N PHE A 141 -5.30 2.74 1.46
CA PHE A 141 -5.81 1.74 0.54
C PHE A 141 -7.24 1.31 0.90
N TYR A 142 -7.47 0.80 2.12
CA TYR A 142 -8.79 0.28 2.47
C TYR A 142 -9.83 1.38 2.63
N TYR A 143 -9.45 2.59 3.08
CA TYR A 143 -10.38 3.70 3.11
C TYR A 143 -10.92 4.03 1.71
N TYR A 144 -10.03 4.26 0.75
CA TYR A 144 -10.43 4.65 -0.60
C TYR A 144 -11.03 3.49 -1.41
N LEU A 145 -10.60 2.24 -1.18
CA LEU A 145 -11.27 1.04 -1.72
C LEU A 145 -12.75 1.00 -1.32
N ILE A 146 -13.04 1.13 -0.02
CA ILE A 146 -14.42 1.07 0.47
C ILE A 146 -15.22 2.29 -0.01
N LEU A 147 -14.59 3.47 -0.03
CA LEU A 147 -15.24 4.70 -0.47
C LEU A 147 -15.61 4.66 -1.96
N SER A 148 -14.69 4.24 -2.84
CA SER A 148 -14.95 4.13 -4.29
C SER A 148 -16.03 3.09 -4.61
N ALA A 149 -16.05 1.98 -3.87
CA ALA A 149 -16.99 0.89 -4.09
C ALA A 149 -18.41 1.23 -3.63
N LEU A 150 -18.55 1.89 -2.47
CA LEU A 150 -19.84 2.08 -1.81
C LEU A 150 -20.40 3.50 -1.98
N GLU A 151 -19.54 4.51 -2.14
CA GLU A 151 -19.89 5.93 -2.29
C GLU A 151 -19.03 6.59 -3.39
N PRO A 152 -19.07 6.09 -4.64
CA PRO A 152 -18.18 6.55 -5.72
C PRO A 152 -18.26 8.06 -5.97
N GLN A 153 -19.46 8.64 -5.90
CA GLN A 153 -19.66 10.08 -6.06
C GLN A 153 -18.98 10.90 -4.95
N LYS A 154 -18.98 10.39 -3.70
CA LYS A 154 -18.22 11.03 -2.61
C LYS A 154 -16.72 10.88 -2.85
N CYS A 155 -16.25 9.70 -3.25
CA CYS A 155 -14.85 9.46 -3.60
C CYS A 155 -14.34 10.46 -4.66
N ILE A 156 -15.11 10.66 -5.73
CA ILE A 156 -14.82 11.62 -6.81
C ILE A 156 -14.82 13.06 -6.28
N ALA A 157 -15.83 13.44 -5.50
CA ALA A 157 -15.91 14.78 -4.92
C ALA A 157 -14.72 15.07 -3.99
N ASP A 158 -14.34 14.13 -3.14
CA ASP A 158 -13.21 14.28 -2.21
C ASP A 158 -11.88 14.41 -2.97
N TYR A 159 -11.71 13.67 -4.08
CA TYR A 159 -10.51 13.80 -4.93
C TYR A 159 -10.44 15.13 -5.67
N THR A 160 -11.58 15.61 -6.18
CA THR A 160 -11.65 16.88 -6.91
C THR A 160 -11.36 18.08 -6.01
N ASN A 161 -11.77 17.99 -4.73
CA ASN A 161 -11.55 19.05 -3.73
C ASN A 161 -10.26 18.85 -2.91
N ARG A 162 -9.40 17.91 -3.28
CA ARG A 162 -8.19 17.60 -2.51
C ARG A 162 -7.22 18.79 -2.51
N THR A 163 -6.51 18.95 -1.42
CA THR A 163 -5.43 19.94 -1.28
C THR A 163 -4.04 19.30 -1.37
N THR A 164 -3.97 17.98 -1.32
CA THR A 164 -2.73 17.20 -1.34
C THR A 164 -2.92 15.96 -2.20
N ASP A 165 -1.88 15.58 -2.94
CA ASP A 165 -1.90 14.35 -3.72
C ASP A 165 -1.75 13.12 -2.83
N ASN A 166 -2.53 12.10 -3.15
CA ASN A 166 -2.54 10.82 -2.47
C ASN A 166 -2.71 9.71 -3.53
N TYR A 167 -1.75 8.79 -3.57
CA TYR A 167 -1.71 7.75 -4.59
C TYR A 167 -2.94 6.84 -4.53
N TRP A 168 -3.29 6.31 -3.35
CA TRP A 168 -4.43 5.40 -3.23
C TRP A 168 -5.76 6.11 -3.46
N GLN A 169 -5.85 7.41 -3.14
CA GLN A 169 -7.01 8.20 -3.53
C GLN A 169 -7.12 8.26 -5.06
N ALA A 170 -6.05 8.62 -5.77
CA ALA A 170 -6.06 8.66 -7.23
C ALA A 170 -6.42 7.30 -7.83
N PHE A 171 -5.82 6.20 -7.32
CA PHE A 171 -6.04 4.85 -7.81
C PHE A 171 -7.51 4.44 -7.70
N TRP A 172 -8.11 4.67 -6.54
CA TRP A 172 -9.49 4.26 -6.31
C TRP A 172 -10.50 5.25 -6.89
N THR A 173 -10.16 6.53 -7.05
CA THR A 173 -10.99 7.50 -7.78
C THR A 173 -11.02 7.18 -9.27
N TYR A 174 -9.92 6.71 -9.87
CA TYR A 174 -9.93 6.18 -11.24
C TYR A 174 -10.98 5.08 -11.42
N ILE A 175 -11.02 4.10 -10.51
CA ILE A 175 -12.03 3.04 -10.51
C ILE A 175 -13.44 3.61 -10.29
N ALA A 176 -13.60 4.60 -9.40
CA ALA A 176 -14.89 5.26 -9.17
C ALA A 176 -15.40 5.95 -10.45
N TYR A 177 -14.54 6.65 -11.20
CA TYR A 177 -14.91 7.27 -12.47
C TYR A 177 -15.37 6.24 -13.49
N LEU A 178 -14.64 5.13 -13.66
CA LEU A 178 -15.06 4.02 -14.52
C LEU A 178 -16.44 3.48 -14.11
N ASN A 179 -16.67 3.28 -12.80
CA ASN A 179 -17.95 2.78 -12.28
C ASN A 179 -19.10 3.81 -12.37
N THR A 180 -18.80 5.06 -12.69
CA THR A 180 -19.79 6.12 -12.95
C THR A 180 -19.88 6.53 -14.42
N ASP A 181 -19.27 5.75 -15.33
CA ASP A 181 -19.24 5.98 -16.78
C ASP A 181 -18.61 7.33 -17.19
N GLN A 182 -17.62 7.79 -16.42
CA GLN A 182 -16.86 9.04 -16.61
C GLN A 182 -15.44 8.72 -17.09
N ILE A 183 -15.34 8.13 -18.29
CA ILE A 183 -14.07 7.59 -18.81
C ILE A 183 -13.05 8.71 -19.07
N GLY A 184 -13.48 9.87 -19.57
CA GLY A 184 -12.57 10.98 -19.87
C GLY A 184 -11.82 11.44 -18.62
N GLU A 185 -12.55 11.59 -17.52
CA GLU A 185 -12.05 11.95 -16.21
C GLU A 185 -11.16 10.86 -15.60
N ALA A 186 -11.47 9.58 -15.85
CA ALA A 186 -10.59 8.46 -15.47
C ALA A 186 -9.25 8.54 -16.20
N GLU A 187 -9.24 8.79 -17.51
CA GLU A 187 -8.00 8.91 -18.30
C GLU A 187 -7.17 10.15 -17.89
N GLU A 188 -7.80 11.24 -17.46
CA GLU A 188 -7.09 12.37 -16.86
C GLU A 188 -6.37 11.99 -15.56
N ILE A 189 -7.00 11.20 -14.68
CA ILE A 189 -6.31 10.66 -13.50
C ILE A 189 -5.14 9.77 -13.94
N PHE A 190 -5.37 8.87 -14.89
CA PHE A 190 -4.37 7.92 -15.36
C PHE A 190 -3.12 8.63 -15.90
N ALA A 191 -3.29 9.67 -16.72
CA ALA A 191 -2.18 10.49 -17.21
C ALA A 191 -1.40 11.16 -16.08
N ASN A 192 -2.08 11.60 -15.02
CA ASN A 192 -1.46 12.23 -13.86
C ASN A 192 -0.82 11.22 -12.88
N MET A 193 -0.96 9.91 -13.08
CA MET A 193 -0.34 8.92 -12.20
C MET A 193 1.19 8.94 -12.23
N GLU A 194 1.79 9.54 -13.26
CA GLU A 194 3.25 9.69 -13.38
C GLU A 194 3.89 10.46 -12.22
N ILE A 195 3.11 11.27 -11.48
CA ILE A 195 3.60 11.99 -10.29
C ILE A 195 3.96 11.05 -9.13
N PHE A 196 3.49 9.79 -9.16
CA PHE A 196 3.74 8.78 -8.14
C PHE A 196 4.82 7.79 -8.58
N ASP A 197 6.03 8.31 -8.83
CA ASP A 197 7.20 7.56 -9.32
C ASP A 197 7.72 6.45 -8.39
N ASN A 198 7.24 6.42 -7.15
CA ASN A 198 7.64 5.47 -6.13
C ASN A 198 6.74 4.22 -6.03
N GLN A 199 5.73 4.11 -6.89
CA GLN A 199 4.80 2.98 -6.91
C GLN A 199 5.21 1.93 -7.94
N PRO A 200 4.94 0.64 -7.69
CA PRO A 200 5.20 -0.41 -8.66
C PRO A 200 4.49 -0.14 -10.00
N TYR A 201 5.21 -0.29 -11.10
CA TYR A 201 4.65 -0.10 -12.45
C TYR A 201 3.46 -1.04 -12.70
N GLY A 202 3.48 -2.23 -12.11
CA GLY A 202 2.39 -3.19 -12.21
C GLY A 202 1.05 -2.61 -11.77
N ASN A 203 1.02 -1.75 -10.75
CA ASN A 203 -0.23 -1.11 -10.29
C ASN A 203 -0.91 -0.29 -11.40
N ILE A 204 -0.11 0.47 -12.16
CA ILE A 204 -0.61 1.31 -13.25
C ILE A 204 -1.11 0.42 -14.40
N THR A 205 -0.38 -0.64 -14.73
CA THR A 205 -0.84 -1.58 -15.76
C THR A 205 -2.13 -2.32 -15.36
N LEU A 206 -2.36 -2.60 -14.07
CA LEU A 206 -3.63 -3.17 -13.60
C LEU A 206 -4.82 -2.21 -13.82
N LEU A 207 -4.62 -0.89 -13.68
CA LEU A 207 -5.64 0.11 -14.04
C LEU A 207 -5.88 0.13 -15.55
N ALA A 208 -4.80 0.14 -16.35
CA ALA A 208 -4.90 0.11 -17.81
C ALA A 208 -5.63 -1.15 -18.32
N ALA A 209 -5.35 -2.31 -17.71
CA ALA A 209 -6.06 -3.55 -17.98
C ALA A 209 -7.56 -3.42 -17.67
N THR A 210 -7.91 -2.75 -16.57
CA THR A 210 -9.29 -2.52 -16.17
C THR A 210 -10.04 -1.59 -17.14
N SER A 211 -9.47 -0.47 -17.57
CA SER A 211 -10.10 0.40 -18.60
C SER A 211 -10.19 -0.29 -19.96
N SER A 212 -9.16 -1.03 -20.37
CA SER A 212 -9.22 -1.81 -21.61
C SER A 212 -10.37 -2.83 -21.57
N LEU A 213 -10.52 -3.54 -20.45
CA LEU A 213 -11.61 -4.48 -20.25
C LEU A 213 -12.99 -3.80 -20.24
N TYR A 214 -13.09 -2.62 -19.62
CA TYR A 214 -14.29 -1.77 -19.64
C TYR A 214 -14.70 -1.41 -21.07
N GLN A 215 -13.74 -0.98 -21.89
CA GLN A 215 -13.96 -0.59 -23.28
C GLN A 215 -14.36 -1.78 -24.15
N TYR A 216 -13.67 -2.92 -24.00
CA TYR A 216 -14.03 -4.16 -24.69
C TYR A 216 -15.47 -4.61 -24.39
N TRP A 217 -15.89 -4.64 -23.12
CA TRP A 217 -17.26 -5.05 -22.80
C TRP A 217 -18.32 -3.99 -23.16
N SER A 218 -17.91 -2.74 -23.36
CA SER A 218 -18.78 -1.71 -23.93
C SER A 218 -19.04 -1.95 -25.42
N ASN A 219 -18.04 -2.47 -26.15
CA ASN A 219 -18.17 -2.87 -27.55
C ASN A 219 -17.28 -4.08 -27.89
N VAL A 220 -17.88 -5.27 -27.91
CA VAL A 220 -17.16 -6.55 -28.12
C VAL A 220 -16.53 -6.71 -29.49
N ASP A 221 -16.88 -5.85 -30.46
CA ASP A 221 -16.25 -5.84 -31.78
C ASP A 221 -14.83 -5.24 -31.74
N MET A 222 -14.49 -4.49 -30.67
CA MET A 222 -13.17 -3.88 -30.48
C MET A 222 -12.22 -4.85 -29.77
N VAL A 223 -11.86 -5.92 -30.47
CA VAL A 223 -11.02 -7.02 -29.94
C VAL A 223 -9.65 -6.54 -29.44
N ASP A 224 -9.11 -5.48 -30.04
CA ASP A 224 -7.84 -4.87 -29.63
C ASP A 224 -7.82 -4.48 -28.13
N TYR A 225 -8.96 -4.08 -27.56
CA TYR A 225 -9.04 -3.77 -26.13
C TYR A 225 -8.97 -5.01 -25.25
N LEU A 226 -9.44 -6.17 -25.71
CA LEU A 226 -9.27 -7.42 -24.96
C LEU A 226 -7.80 -7.88 -24.98
N GLU A 227 -7.12 -7.72 -26.11
CA GLU A 227 -5.69 -8.02 -26.24
C GLU A 227 -4.85 -7.09 -25.36
N GLN A 228 -5.15 -5.79 -25.35
CA GLN A 228 -4.54 -4.82 -24.44
C GLN A 228 -4.77 -5.19 -22.97
N ALA A 229 -6.00 -5.56 -22.59
CA ALA A 229 -6.31 -5.96 -21.21
C ALA A 229 -5.44 -7.15 -20.76
N LYS A 230 -5.25 -8.15 -21.63
CA LYS A 230 -4.40 -9.33 -21.36
C LYS A 230 -2.93 -8.95 -21.22
N MET A 231 -2.40 -8.15 -22.14
CA MET A 231 -1.01 -7.68 -22.09
C MET A 231 -0.72 -6.88 -20.81
N PHE A 232 -1.63 -5.98 -20.44
CA PHE A 232 -1.48 -5.18 -19.23
C PHE A 232 -1.64 -6.01 -17.95
N LEU A 233 -2.51 -7.02 -17.93
CA LEU A 233 -2.61 -7.95 -16.81
C LEU A 233 -1.31 -8.75 -16.62
N GLU A 234 -0.70 -9.22 -17.72
CA GLU A 234 0.58 -9.95 -17.67
C GLU A 234 1.67 -9.07 -17.04
N GLN A 235 1.78 -7.81 -17.47
CA GLN A 235 2.71 -6.85 -16.87
C GLN A 235 2.38 -6.56 -15.40
N GLY A 236 1.10 -6.35 -15.11
CA GLY A 236 0.59 -6.04 -13.78
C GLY A 236 0.86 -7.13 -12.77
N SER A 237 0.82 -8.39 -13.19
CA SER A 237 1.00 -9.55 -12.31
C SER A 237 2.46 -9.79 -11.89
N ILE A 238 3.42 -9.09 -12.50
CA ILE A 238 4.86 -9.27 -12.23
C ILE A 238 5.32 -8.43 -11.03
N ASP A 239 4.84 -7.19 -10.93
CA ASP A 239 5.36 -6.20 -9.97
C ASP A 239 4.24 -5.23 -9.54
N HIS A 240 3.22 -5.75 -8.85
CA HIS A 240 2.19 -4.94 -8.18
C HIS A 240 2.36 -4.95 -6.66
N SER A 241 1.82 -3.94 -5.98
CA SER A 241 1.78 -3.89 -4.51
C SER A 241 0.99 -5.07 -3.96
N GLU A 242 1.53 -5.80 -2.96
CA GLU A 242 0.88 -7.00 -2.37
C GLU A 242 -0.59 -6.76 -1.93
N ILE A 243 -0.91 -5.54 -1.49
CA ILE A 243 -2.26 -5.17 -1.07
C ILE A 243 -3.29 -5.21 -2.22
N LEU A 244 -2.84 -5.22 -3.48
CA LEU A 244 -3.65 -5.39 -4.69
C LEU A 244 -3.82 -6.85 -5.12
N ASP A 245 -3.27 -7.85 -4.42
CA ASP A 245 -3.37 -9.26 -4.82
C ASP A 245 -4.80 -9.71 -5.14
N ARG A 246 -5.77 -9.30 -4.32
CA ARG A 246 -7.18 -9.63 -4.56
C ARG A 246 -7.76 -8.93 -5.79
N PHE A 247 -7.35 -7.69 -6.04
CA PHE A 247 -7.74 -6.97 -7.25
C PHE A 247 -7.21 -7.69 -8.49
N THR A 248 -5.92 -8.06 -8.48
CA THR A 248 -5.25 -8.78 -9.57
C THR A 248 -5.89 -10.14 -9.84
N GLN A 249 -6.15 -10.94 -8.78
CA GLN A 249 -6.81 -12.24 -8.90
C GLN A 249 -8.20 -12.13 -9.53
N VAL A 250 -8.99 -11.13 -9.11
CA VAL A 250 -10.33 -10.92 -9.68
C VAL A 250 -10.25 -10.47 -11.13
N LEU A 251 -9.34 -9.55 -11.45
CA LEU A 251 -9.14 -9.08 -12.81
C LEU A 251 -8.73 -10.24 -13.75
N MET A 252 -7.82 -11.10 -13.28
CA MET A 252 -7.44 -12.35 -13.97
C MET A 252 -8.65 -13.25 -14.20
N LEU A 253 -9.47 -13.50 -13.17
CA LEU A 253 -10.68 -14.30 -13.31
C LEU A 253 -11.65 -13.74 -14.35
N ILE A 254 -11.81 -12.41 -14.43
CA ILE A 254 -12.73 -11.78 -15.39
C ILE A 254 -12.19 -11.86 -16.83
N ILE A 255 -10.87 -11.67 -17.01
CA ILE A 255 -10.19 -11.64 -18.31
C ILE A 255 -10.03 -13.05 -18.91
N GLU A 256 -9.67 -14.03 -18.09
CA GLU A 256 -9.31 -15.37 -18.55
C GLU A 256 -10.51 -16.31 -18.70
N ASN A 257 -11.60 -16.06 -17.96
CA ASN A 257 -12.78 -16.91 -18.02
C ASN A 257 -13.88 -16.26 -18.86
N ASP A 258 -14.13 -16.82 -20.04
CA ASP A 258 -15.25 -16.43 -20.88
C ASP A 258 -16.60 -16.98 -20.37
N ASP A 259 -16.56 -18.04 -19.56
CA ASP A 259 -17.75 -18.72 -19.03
C ASP A 259 -18.16 -18.15 -17.67
N ASP A 260 -19.46 -17.90 -17.50
CA ASP A 260 -20.05 -17.41 -16.26
C ASP A 260 -19.93 -18.46 -15.14
N ASP A 261 -19.83 -19.75 -15.48
CA ASP A 261 -19.72 -20.85 -14.52
C ASP A 261 -18.40 -20.79 -13.72
N SER A 262 -17.29 -20.45 -14.36
CA SER A 262 -15.99 -20.32 -13.70
C SER A 262 -15.96 -19.12 -12.74
N ILE A 263 -16.62 -18.02 -13.10
CA ILE A 263 -16.72 -16.85 -12.20
C ILE A 263 -17.65 -17.15 -11.02
N GLN A 264 -18.73 -17.92 -11.24
CA GLN A 264 -19.65 -18.32 -10.17
C GLN A 264 -18.98 -19.12 -9.05
N GLU A 265 -17.99 -19.97 -9.36
CA GLU A 265 -17.23 -20.73 -8.36
C GLU A 265 -16.55 -19.80 -7.35
N PHE A 266 -15.99 -18.68 -7.82
CA PHE A 266 -15.25 -17.72 -7.00
C PHE A 266 -16.11 -16.55 -6.49
N GLN A 267 -17.38 -16.47 -6.90
CA GLN A 267 -18.28 -15.35 -6.58
C GLN A 267 -18.39 -15.11 -5.07
N LYS A 268 -18.39 -16.17 -4.26
CA LYS A 268 -18.48 -16.03 -2.79
C LYS A 268 -17.20 -15.44 -2.21
N GLU A 269 -16.04 -15.88 -2.67
CA GLU A 269 -14.73 -15.47 -2.15
C GLU A 269 -14.39 -14.02 -2.49
N PHE A 270 -14.78 -13.56 -3.69
CA PHE A 270 -14.49 -12.21 -4.18
C PHE A 270 -15.74 -11.36 -4.39
N SER A 271 -16.84 -11.72 -3.72
CA SER A 271 -18.14 -11.04 -3.80
C SER A 271 -18.04 -9.52 -3.79
N PHE A 272 -17.33 -8.94 -2.82
CA PHE A 272 -17.15 -7.49 -2.76
C PHE A 272 -16.52 -6.88 -4.02
N TYR A 273 -15.49 -7.53 -4.59
CA TYR A 273 -14.82 -7.04 -5.78
C TYR A 273 -15.71 -7.17 -7.02
N PHE A 274 -16.37 -8.31 -7.23
CA PHE A 274 -17.31 -8.49 -8.34
C PHE A 274 -18.50 -7.54 -8.25
N ASN A 275 -19.06 -7.37 -7.04
CA ASN A 275 -20.31 -6.65 -6.81
C ASN A 275 -20.14 -5.14 -6.74
N HIS A 276 -18.94 -4.64 -6.40
CA HIS A 276 -18.73 -3.21 -6.11
C HIS A 276 -17.50 -2.57 -6.74
N ILE A 277 -16.45 -3.33 -7.05
CA ILE A 277 -15.24 -2.79 -7.72
C ILE A 277 -15.33 -2.94 -9.23
N PHE A 278 -15.67 -4.13 -9.70
CA PHE A 278 -15.81 -4.47 -11.12
C PHE A 278 -17.27 -4.56 -11.57
N ASN A 279 -18.20 -4.01 -10.81
CA ASN A 279 -19.64 -4.19 -11.02
C ASN A 279 -20.08 -3.76 -12.42
N VAL A 280 -19.59 -2.61 -12.91
CA VAL A 280 -19.94 -2.09 -14.24
C VAL A 280 -19.34 -2.95 -15.35
N VAL A 281 -18.10 -3.41 -15.18
CA VAL A 281 -17.46 -4.36 -16.10
C VAL A 281 -18.26 -5.66 -16.17
N MET A 282 -18.65 -6.21 -15.02
CA MET A 282 -19.45 -7.43 -14.91
C MET A 282 -20.85 -7.26 -15.53
N GLU A 283 -21.50 -6.11 -15.32
CA GLU A 283 -22.80 -5.81 -15.92
C GLU A 283 -22.70 -5.74 -17.45
N LYS A 284 -21.69 -5.03 -17.98
CA LYS A 284 -21.45 -4.96 -19.43
C LYS A 284 -21.14 -6.32 -20.02
N LYS A 285 -20.30 -7.13 -19.37
CA LYS A 285 -20.03 -8.53 -19.75
C LYS A 285 -21.31 -9.35 -19.86
N LYS A 286 -22.16 -9.28 -18.84
CA LYS A 286 -23.46 -9.97 -18.82
C LYS A 286 -24.37 -9.52 -19.97
N ILE A 287 -24.47 -8.21 -20.22
CA ILE A 287 -25.27 -7.68 -21.34
C ILE A 287 -24.72 -8.15 -22.69
N ALA A 288 -23.40 -8.14 -22.87
CA ALA A 288 -22.76 -8.60 -24.09
C ALA A 288 -23.00 -10.10 -24.34
N ASN A 289 -22.89 -10.93 -23.31
CA ASN A 289 -23.16 -12.36 -23.39
C ASN A 289 -24.63 -12.65 -23.74
N ILE A 290 -25.59 -11.92 -23.14
CA ILE A 290 -27.01 -12.02 -23.51
C ILE A 290 -27.23 -11.66 -24.98
N ARG A 291 -26.59 -10.58 -25.49
CA ARG A 291 -26.70 -10.17 -26.89
C ARG A 291 -26.20 -11.24 -27.86
N LYS A 292 -25.12 -11.95 -27.52
CA LYS A 292 -24.60 -13.08 -28.32
C LYS A 292 -25.59 -14.24 -28.45
N MET A 293 -26.48 -14.41 -27.47
CA MET A 293 -27.50 -15.49 -27.48
C MET A 293 -28.76 -15.14 -28.29
N ILE A 294 -28.97 -13.87 -28.65
CA ILE A 294 -30.14 -13.45 -29.43
C ILE A 294 -29.90 -13.78 -30.91
N PRO A 295 -30.76 -14.58 -31.58
CA PRO A 295 -30.58 -14.90 -32.98
C PRO A 295 -30.68 -13.64 -33.86
N PRO A 296 -29.89 -13.55 -34.94
CA PRO A 296 -29.93 -12.40 -35.84
C PRO A 296 -31.34 -12.26 -36.43
N ILE A 297 -31.89 -11.03 -36.41
CA ILE A 297 -33.19 -10.73 -37.00
C ILE A 297 -33.16 -11.18 -38.47
N PRO A 298 -34.10 -12.04 -38.92
CA PRO A 298 -34.12 -12.48 -40.30
C PRO A 298 -34.23 -11.26 -41.22
N LYS A 299 -33.28 -11.12 -42.15
CA LYS A 299 -33.32 -10.08 -43.18
C LYS A 299 -34.61 -10.28 -43.98
N ILE A 300 -35.60 -9.41 -43.76
CA ILE A 300 -36.79 -9.35 -44.60
C ILE A 300 -36.31 -8.91 -45.98
N ALA A 301 -36.39 -9.80 -46.97
CA ALA A 301 -36.07 -9.46 -48.34
C ALA A 301 -36.96 -8.28 -48.77
N PRO A 302 -36.41 -7.25 -49.45
CA PRO A 302 -37.23 -6.16 -49.96
C PRO A 302 -38.32 -6.73 -50.86
N LEU A 303 -39.55 -6.25 -50.65
CA LEU A 303 -40.72 -6.66 -51.44
C LEU A 303 -40.42 -6.44 -52.94
N PRO A 304 -40.73 -7.41 -53.82
CA PRO A 304 -40.54 -7.24 -55.24
C PRO A 304 -41.38 -6.06 -55.74
N HIS A 305 -40.72 -5.18 -56.50
CA HIS A 305 -41.33 -4.05 -57.19
C HIS A 305 -42.22 -4.50 -58.35
#